data_AF-A0A116QVZ9-F1
#
_entry.id   AF-A0A116QVZ9-F1
#
_cell.length_a   1.000
_cell.length_b   1.000
_cell.length_c   1.000
_cell.angle_alpha   90.00
_cell.angle_beta   90.00
_cell.angle_gamma   90.00
#
_symmetry.space_group_name_H-M   'P 1'
#
loop_
_entity.id
_entity.type
_entity.pdbx_description
1 polymer ?
#
loop_
_entity_poly.entity_id
_entity_poly.type
_entity_poly.pdbx_seq_one_letter_code
_entity_poly.pdbx_strand_id
1 'polypeptide(L)' 'MTEKLGVLLVDVPEPRLWRHSFLMRGTALSFSLGQADDFLTVERYAYKCTQEEAKKYPQFRWVALEELE' A
#
# COMPACT_ATOMS: atom_id res chain seq x y z
N MET A 1 16.83 -16.40 -1.40
CA MET A 1 16.47 -15.00 -1.07
C MET A 1 15.03 -15.03 -0.58
N THR A 2 14.78 -14.59 0.64
CA THR A 2 13.41 -14.35 1.12
C THR A 2 12.93 -13.06 0.46
N GLU A 3 11.93 -13.15 -0.41
CA GLU A 3 11.35 -11.97 -1.04
C GLU A 3 10.70 -11.09 0.03
N LYS A 4 11.03 -9.80 0.04
CA LYS A 4 10.46 -8.85 1.01
C LYS A 4 9.03 -8.48 0.62
N LEU A 5 8.16 -8.42 1.61
CA LEU A 5 6.80 -7.93 1.45
C LEU A 5 6.74 -6.43 1.73
N GLY A 6 5.87 -5.76 0.99
CA GLY A 6 5.56 -4.36 1.17
C GLY A 6 4.11 -4.07 0.83
N VAL A 7 3.76 -2.80 0.87
CA VAL A 7 2.43 -2.28 0.57
C VAL A 7 2.49 -1.31 -0.60
N LEU A 8 1.37 -1.14 -1.28
CA LEU A 8 1.22 -0.20 -2.39
C LEU A 8 0.55 1.07 -1.90
N LEU A 9 1.29 2.17 -1.86
CA LEU A 9 0.79 3.50 -1.52
C LEU A 9 0.47 4.30 -2.77
N VAL A 10 -0.47 5.23 -2.63
CA VAL A 10 -0.82 6.24 -3.63
C VAL A 10 -0.29 7.57 -3.15
N ASP A 11 0.54 8.21 -3.96
CA ASP A 11 1.00 9.57 -3.71
C ASP A 11 -0.11 10.55 -4.09
N VAL A 12 -0.81 11.06 -3.08
CA VAL A 12 -1.89 12.06 -3.24
C VAL A 12 -1.31 13.46 -3.02
N PRO A 13 -1.40 14.37 -4.00
CA PRO A 13 -0.89 15.74 -3.85
C PRO A 13 -1.68 16.52 -2.80
N GLU A 14 -1.07 17.57 -2.25
CA GLU A 14 -1.78 18.49 -1.35
C GLU A 14 -2.85 19.30 -2.11
N PRO A 15 -3.97 19.66 -1.44
CA PRO A 15 -4.31 19.33 -0.05
C PRO A 15 -4.83 17.89 0.09
N ARG A 16 -4.39 17.17 1.13
CA ARG A 16 -4.94 15.84 1.47
C ARG A 16 -5.50 15.78 2.89
N LEU A 17 -6.61 15.06 3.04
CA LEU A 17 -7.26 14.83 4.33
C LEU A 17 -6.52 13.77 5.17
N TRP A 18 -5.94 12.77 4.50
CA TRP A 18 -5.29 11.62 5.13
C TRP A 18 -3.82 11.57 4.74
N ARG A 19 -2.95 11.14 5.67
CA ARG A 19 -1.51 11.01 5.41
C ARG A 19 -1.19 9.92 4.40
N HIS A 20 -1.95 8.82 4.43
CA HIS A 20 -1.70 7.64 3.61
C HIS A 20 -2.95 7.25 2.84
N SER A 21 -2.77 7.00 1.54
CA SER A 21 -3.73 6.29 0.71
C SER A 21 -3.06 5.02 0.19
N PHE A 22 -3.72 3.88 0.27
CA PHE A 22 -3.10 2.58 0.01
C PHE A 22 -4.06 1.63 -0.69
N LEU A 23 -3.50 0.67 -1.44
CA LEU A 23 -4.28 -0.35 -2.11
C LEU A 23 -4.73 -1.41 -1.09
N MET A 24 -6.02 -1.70 -1.08
CA MET A 24 -6.62 -2.80 -0.34
C MET A 24 -7.15 -3.85 -1.30
N ARG A 25 -7.08 -5.12 -0.91
CA ARG A 25 -7.77 -6.19 -1.62
C ARG A 25 -9.17 -6.33 -1.02
N GLY A 26 -10.19 -6.08 -1.83
CA GLY A 26 -11.58 -6.33 -1.51
C GLY A 26 -11.94 -7.82 -1.61
N THR A 27 -13.20 -8.13 -1.88
CA THR A 27 -13.64 -9.52 -2.09
C THR A 27 -13.03 -10.08 -3.37
N ALA A 28 -12.61 -11.37 -3.31
CA ALA A 28 -12.09 -12.28 -4.34
C ALA A 28 -11.18 -11.69 -5.46
N LEU A 29 -11.66 -10.70 -6.22
CA LEU A 29 -11.03 -10.14 -7.42
C LEU A 29 -11.06 -8.60 -7.50
N SER A 30 -11.58 -7.90 -6.49
CA SER A 30 -11.62 -6.43 -6.50
C SER A 30 -10.50 -5.82 -5.66
N PHE A 31 -10.03 -4.66 -6.10
CA PHE A 31 -9.16 -3.78 -5.32
C PHE A 31 -9.88 -2.47 -5.08
N SER A 32 -9.62 -1.87 -3.92
CA SER A 32 -10.15 -0.58 -3.52
C SER A 32 -9.05 0.22 -2.83
N LEU A 33 -9.24 1.53 -2.71
CA LEU A 33 -8.31 2.38 -1.97
C LEU A 33 -8.78 2.53 -0.53
N GLY A 34 -7.86 2.30 0.40
CA GLY A 34 -7.99 2.63 1.81
C GLY A 34 -7.28 3.95 2.10
N GLN A 35 -7.69 4.60 3.19
CA GLN A 35 -7.08 5.84 3.66
C GLN A 35 -6.91 5.79 5.16
N ALA A 36 -5.79 6.29 5.67
CA ALA A 36 -5.48 6.32 7.09
C ALA A 36 -4.42 7.38 7.40
N ASP A 37 -4.35 7.78 8.67
CA ASP A 37 -3.28 8.66 9.18
C ASP A 37 -2.13 7.90 9.85
N ASP A 38 -2.36 6.63 10.21
CA ASP A 38 -1.41 5.79 10.93
C ASP A 38 -0.97 4.58 10.10
N PHE A 39 0.28 4.17 10.26
CA PHE A 39 0.84 3.02 9.58
C PHE A 39 0.31 1.68 10.07
N LEU A 40 -0.20 1.58 11.30
CA LEU A 40 -0.77 0.34 11.83
C LEU A 40 -2.03 -0.06 11.03
N THR A 41 -2.86 0.91 10.66
CA THR A 41 -4.01 0.72 9.78
C THR A 41 -3.57 0.32 8.37
N VAL A 42 -2.53 0.97 7.83
CA VAL A 42 -1.96 0.61 6.52
C VAL A 42 -1.44 -0.84 6.55
N GLU A 43 -0.60 -1.19 7.51
CA GLU A 43 -0.04 -2.53 7.67
C GLU A 43 -1.14 -3.59 7.77
N ARG A 44 -2.19 -3.31 8.55
CA ARG A 44 -3.30 -4.24 8.77
C ARG A 44 -4.13 -4.48 7.50
N TYR A 45 -4.49 -3.42 6.78
CA TYR A 45 -5.52 -3.50 5.73
C TYR A 45 -4.98 -3.43 4.30
N ALA A 46 -3.75 -2.96 4.11
CA ALA A 46 -3.16 -2.88 2.78
C ALA A 46 -2.90 -4.27 2.18
N TYR A 47 -3.04 -4.33 0.86
CA TYR A 47 -2.60 -5.46 0.07
C TYR A 47 -1.08 -5.59 0.15
N LYS A 48 -0.63 -6.76 0.63
CA LYS A 48 0.79 -7.08 0.77
C LYS A 48 1.26 -7.79 -0.49
N CYS A 49 2.33 -7.27 -1.10
CA CYS A 49 2.93 -7.84 -2.30
C CYS A 49 4.45 -7.71 -2.29
N THR A 50 5.10 -8.52 -3.10
CA THR A 50 6.54 -8.42 -3.31
C THR A 50 6.89 -7.23 -4.20
N GLN A 51 8.15 -6.80 -4.16
CA GLN A 51 8.63 -5.73 -5.03
C GLN A 51 8.50 -6.10 -6.53
N GLU A 52 8.66 -7.38 -6.89
CA GLU A 52 8.47 -7.85 -8.27
C GLU A 52 7.00 -7.78 -8.71
N GLU A 53 6.06 -8.14 -7.84
CA GLU A 53 4.63 -8.00 -8.12
C GLU A 53 4.21 -6.54 -8.29
N ALA A 54 4.78 -5.65 -7.47
CA ALA A 54 4.53 -4.21 -7.52
C ALA A 54 4.92 -3.57 -8.86
N LYS A 55 5.94 -4.09 -9.56
CA LYS A 55 6.35 -3.58 -10.89
C LYS A 55 5.24 -3.62 -11.94
N LYS A 56 4.24 -4.50 -11.77
CA LYS A 56 3.06 -4.55 -12.65
C LYS A 56 2.16 -3.32 -12.54
N TYR A 57 2.32 -2.53 -11.46
CA TYR A 57 1.45 -1.41 -11.13
C TYR A 57 2.28 -0.15 -10.84
N PRO A 58 2.89 0.46 -11.87
CA PRO A 58 3.81 1.59 -11.71
C PRO A 58 3.17 2.86 -11.14
N GLN A 59 1.83 2.94 -11.12
CA GLN A 59 1.09 4.05 -10.52
C GLN A 59 1.13 4.04 -8.98
N PHE A 60 1.55 2.93 -8.36
CA PHE A 60 1.68 2.84 -6.91
C PHE A 60 3.14 2.87 -6.49
N ARG A 61 3.38 3.49 -5.34
CA ARG A 61 4.68 3.46 -4.67
C ARG A 61 4.72 2.26 -3.73
N TRP A 62 5.60 1.30 -4.01
CA TRP A 62 5.86 0.18 -3.11
C TRP A 62 6.72 0.65 -1.94
N VAL A 63 6.31 0.29 -0.72
CA VAL A 63 7.02 0.58 0.52
C VAL A 63 7.17 -0.72 1.30
N ALA A 64 8.37 -1.02 1.80
CA ALA A 64 8.60 -2.25 2.54
C ALA A 64 7.84 -2.23 3.86
N LEU A 65 7.38 -3.39 4.35
CA LEU A 65 6.67 -3.45 5.64
C LEU A 65 7.56 -2.97 6.80
N GLU A 66 8.87 -3.19 6.71
CA GLU A 66 9.82 -2.74 7.75
C GLU A 66 10.05 -1.22 7.74
N GLU A 67 9.60 -0.51 6.71
CA GLU A 67 9.68 0.95 6.60
C GLU A 67 8.41 1.66 7.10
N LEU A 68 7.38 0.89 7.49
CA LEU A 68 6.14 1.40 8.08
C LEU A 68 6.34 1.57 9.60
N GLU A 69 7.09 2.60 10.01
CA GLU A 69 7.31 2.99 11.43
C GLU A 69 6.37 4.12 11.90
#